data_AF-A0A7C8ZCZ6-F1
#
_entry.id   AF-A0A7C8ZCZ6-F1
#
_cell.length_a   1.000
_cell.length_b   1.000
_cell.length_c   1.000
_cell.angle_alpha   90.00
_cell.angle_beta   90.00
_cell.angle_gamma   90.00
#
_symmetry.space_group_name_H-M   'P 1'
#
loop_
_entity.id
_entity.type
_entity.pdbx_description
1 polymer ?
#
loop_
_entity_poly.entity_id
_entity_poly.type
_entity_poly.pdbx_seq_one_letter_code
_entity_poly.pdbx_strand_id
1 'polypeptide(L)'
;FTPTVGAFLADAFVGRFLMIAFGSILTLMGMVLLWSTTIVPGARPSCDNIETNTCTSPSPFQLVLLCSSYVLMSLGAGGIRSSTVAFGADQLVHVGEEGMTPSQGRVLESFFNWYYFSYTFASLF
;
A
#
# COMPACT_ATOMS: atom_id res chain seq x y z
N PHE A 1 -8.03 6.69 8.78
CA PHE A 1 -9.28 5.92 8.87
C PHE A 1 -9.24 4.61 8.09
N THR A 2 -8.69 4.57 6.87
CA THR A 2 -8.46 3.33 6.10
C THR A 2 -7.69 2.21 6.85
N PRO A 3 -6.65 2.50 7.67
CA PRO A 3 -5.90 1.46 8.38
C PRO A 3 -6.73 0.71 9.42
N THR A 4 -7.70 1.38 10.05
CA THR A 4 -8.51 0.81 11.13
C THR A 4 -9.53 -0.21 10.62
N VAL A 5 -10.13 0.06 9.46
CA VAL A 5 -11.04 -0.87 8.77
C VAL A 5 -10.27 -2.08 8.22
N GLY A 6 -9.07 -1.85 7.68
CA GLY A 6 -8.18 -2.91 7.22
C GLY A 6 -7.73 -3.85 8.34
N ALA A 7 -7.39 -3.29 9.51
CA ALA A 7 -7.03 -4.08 10.69
C ALA A 7 -8.20 -4.94 11.20
N PHE A 8 -9.42 -4.39 11.25
CA PHE A 8 -10.63 -5.15 11.62
C PHE A 8 -10.92 -6.31 10.66
N LEU A 9 -10.76 -6.11 9.35
CA LEU A 9 -10.94 -7.20 8.37
C LEU A 9 -9.83 -8.28 8.49
N ALA A 10 -8.59 -7.87 8.76
CA ALA A 10 -7.46 -8.78 8.90
C ALA A 10 -7.57 -9.69 10.14
N ASP A 11 -8.01 -9.13 11.27
CA ASP A 11 -8.23 -9.88 12.52
C ASP A 11 -9.51 -10.72 12.49
N ALA A 12 -10.55 -10.30 11.74
CA ALA A 12 -11.86 -10.96 11.80
C ALA A 12 -12.03 -12.16 10.84
N PHE A 13 -11.35 -12.22 9.68
CA PHE A 13 -11.74 -13.22 8.65
C PHE A 13 -10.63 -13.93 7.86
N VAL A 14 -9.38 -13.44 7.81
CA VAL A 14 -8.49 -13.83 6.69
C VAL A 14 -7.06 -14.20 7.08
N GLY A 15 -6.54 -13.68 8.20
CA GLY A 15 -5.13 -13.91 8.58
C GLY A 15 -4.15 -12.97 7.87
N ARG A 16 -3.01 -12.71 8.52
CA ARG A 16 -2.08 -11.63 8.18
C ARG A 16 -1.51 -11.75 6.76
N PHE A 17 -1.21 -12.97 6.28
CA PHE A 17 -0.71 -13.20 4.91
C PHE A 17 -1.74 -12.83 3.83
N LEU A 18 -2.98 -13.26 4.00
CA LEU A 18 -4.02 -13.01 3.00
C LEU A 18 -4.40 -11.53 2.92
N MET A 19 -4.32 -10.78 4.04
CA MET A 19 -4.47 -9.33 4.03
C MET A 19 -3.39 -8.64 3.18
N ILE A 20 -2.13 -9.09 3.31
CA ILE A 20 -1.02 -8.57 2.50
C ILE A 20 -1.23 -8.92 1.03
N ALA A 21 -1.65 -10.16 0.72
CA ALA A 21 -1.90 -10.61 -0.65
C ALA A 21 -3.03 -9.80 -1.30
N PHE A 22 -4.17 -9.66 -0.62
CA PHE A 22 -5.30 -8.86 -1.09
C PHE A 22 -4.94 -7.39 -1.26
N GLY A 23 -4.25 -6.80 -0.28
CA GLY A 23 -3.78 -5.41 -0.37
C GLY A 23 -2.80 -5.20 -1.54
N SER A 24 -1.95 -6.19 -1.83
CA SER A 24 -1.03 -6.15 -2.98
C SER A 24 -1.78 -6.17 -4.31
N ILE A 25 -2.81 -7.02 -4.44
CA ILE A 25 -3.67 -7.08 -5.64
C ILE A 25 -4.39 -5.75 -5.84
N LEU A 26 -5.01 -5.18 -4.80
CA LEU A 26 -5.70 -3.90 -4.89
C LEU A 26 -4.75 -2.76 -5.28
N THR A 27 -3.55 -2.72 -4.70
CA THR A 27 -2.54 -1.71 -5.01
C THR A 27 -2.10 -1.82 -6.47
N LEU A 28 -1.87 -3.05 -6.96
CA LEU A 28 -1.49 -3.29 -8.35
C LEU A 28 -2.60 -2.86 -9.32
N MET A 29 -3.85 -3.24 -9.05
CA MET A 29 -5.00 -2.81 -9.86
C MET A 29 -5.13 -1.28 -9.89
N GLY A 30 -4.97 -0.62 -8.74
CA GLY A 30 -4.98 0.84 -8.65
C GLY A 30 -3.86 1.48 -9.48
N MET A 31 -2.64 0.94 -9.43
CA MET A 31 -1.53 1.43 -10.25
C MET A 31 -1.77 1.23 -11.75
N VAL A 32 -2.31 0.10 -12.17
CA VAL A 32 -2.65 -0.16 -13.58
C VAL A 32 -3.71 0.84 -14.07
N LEU A 33 -4.74 1.10 -13.26
CA LEU A 33 -5.74 2.13 -13.58
C LEU A 33 -5.11 3.52 -13.66
N LEU A 34 -4.21 3.86 -12.73
CA LEU A 34 -3.50 5.15 -12.77
C LEU A 34 -2.64 5.27 -14.04
N TRP A 35 -1.90 4.25 -14.44
CA TRP A 35 -1.15 4.22 -15.69
C TRP A 35 -2.04 4.35 -16.92
N SER A 36 -3.24 3.78 -16.91
CA SER A 36 -4.17 3.95 -18.02
C SER A 36 -4.54 5.42 -18.26
N THR A 37 -4.54 6.26 -17.22
CA THR A 37 -4.82 7.71 -17.36
C THR A 37 -3.77 8.46 -18.18
N THR A 38 -2.55 7.95 -18.23
CA THR A 38 -1.43 8.59 -18.96
C THR A 38 -1.19 7.96 -20.32
N ILE A 39 -1.45 6.66 -20.46
CA ILE A 39 -1.22 5.90 -21.70
C ILE A 39 -2.36 6.09 -22.70
N VAL A 40 -3.62 6.12 -22.23
CA VAL A 40 -4.79 6.19 -23.11
C VAL A 40 -5.07 7.63 -23.54
N PRO A 41 -5.04 7.95 -24.85
CA PRO A 41 -5.43 9.26 -25.34
C PRO A 41 -6.89 9.57 -24.96
N GLY A 42 -7.15 10.70 -24.31
CA GLY A 42 -8.48 11.10 -23.84
C GLY A 42 -8.82 10.68 -22.40
N ALA A 43 -7.98 9.88 -21.74
CA ALA A 43 -8.15 9.55 -20.31
C ALA A 43 -7.63 10.65 -19.36
N ARG A 44 -7.02 11.71 -19.90
CA ARG A 44 -6.62 12.94 -19.22
C ARG A 44 -7.15 14.16 -19.96
N PRO A 45 -7.40 15.29 -19.28
CA PRO A 45 -7.82 16.53 -19.94
C PRO A 45 -6.76 17.00 -20.94
N SER A 46 -7.20 17.50 -22.09
CA SER A 46 -6.31 18.11 -23.09
C SER A 46 -5.93 19.51 -22.63
N CYS A 47 -4.64 19.82 -22.68
CA CYS A 47 -4.11 21.17 -22.56
C CYS A 47 -3.56 21.54 -23.93
N ASP A 48 -4.32 22.34 -24.69
CA ASP A 48 -4.00 22.63 -26.09
C ASP A 48 -2.88 23.67 -26.26
N ASN A 49 -2.48 24.38 -25.19
CA ASN A 49 -1.38 25.35 -25.25
C ASN A 49 -0.61 25.43 -23.92
N ILE A 50 0.66 25.02 -23.95
CA ILE A 50 1.60 25.12 -22.82
C ILE A 50 1.89 26.60 -22.49
N GLU A 51 1.86 27.50 -23.48
CA GLU A 51 2.17 28.93 -23.30
C GLU A 51 1.05 29.73 -22.63
N THR A 52 -0.22 29.33 -22.79
CA THR A 52 -1.37 30.07 -22.23
C THR A 52 -1.96 29.42 -20.97
N ASN A 53 -1.45 28.26 -20.54
CA ASN A 53 -1.99 27.45 -19.42
C ASN A 53 -3.51 27.21 -19.50
N THR A 54 -4.08 27.22 -20.70
CA THR A 54 -5.52 26.95 -20.89
C THR A 54 -5.74 25.45 -21.07
N CYS A 55 -6.12 24.80 -19.96
CA CYS A 55 -6.51 23.39 -19.97
C CYS A 55 -8.02 23.24 -19.95
N THR A 56 -8.52 22.24 -20.67
CA THR A 56 -9.94 21.84 -20.58
C THR A 56 -10.24 21.27 -19.20
N SER A 57 -11.41 21.59 -18.64
CA SER A 57 -11.84 20.98 -17.38
C SER A 57 -11.99 19.46 -17.55
N PRO A 58 -11.60 18.65 -16.55
CA PRO A 58 -11.67 17.20 -16.66
C PRO A 58 -13.13 16.74 -16.78
N SER A 59 -13.35 15.72 -17.60
CA SER A 59 -14.67 15.11 -17.70
C SER A 59 -14.99 14.32 -16.43
N PRO A 60 -16.29 14.11 -16.10
CA PRO A 60 -16.68 13.27 -14.96
C PRO A 60 -16.06 11.87 -15.02
N PHE A 61 -15.89 11.31 -16.23
CA PHE A 61 -15.25 10.01 -16.43
C PHE A 61 -13.76 10.03 -16.04
N GLN A 62 -13.01 11.05 -16.44
CA GLN A 62 -11.60 11.20 -16.09
C GLN A 62 -11.40 11.33 -14.58
N LEU A 63 -12.29 12.07 -13.92
CA LEU A 63 -12.29 12.20 -12.45
C LEU A 63 -12.61 10.87 -11.77
N VAL A 64 -13.65 10.14 -12.21
CA VAL A 64 -14.00 8.83 -11.64
C VAL A 64 -12.85 7.84 -11.81
N LEU A 65 -12.23 7.80 -12.98
CA LEU A 65 -11.07 6.93 -13.25
C LEU A 65 -9.91 7.25 -12.30
N LEU A 66 -9.56 8.53 -12.16
CA LEU A 66 -8.50 8.99 -11.26
C LEU A 66 -8.84 8.71 -9.79
N CYS A 67 -10.06 9.04 -9.34
CA CYS A 67 -10.46 8.80 -7.96
C CYS A 67 -10.49 7.31 -7.62
N SER A 68 -10.96 6.47 -8.56
CA SER A 68 -10.99 5.02 -8.36
C SER A 68 -9.60 4.42 -8.18
N SER A 69 -8.60 4.89 -8.94
CA SER A 69 -7.22 4.42 -8.82
C SER A 69 -6.62 4.78 -7.45
N TYR A 70 -6.79 6.03 -7.00
CA TYR A 70 -6.33 6.46 -5.68
C TYR A 70 -7.03 5.72 -4.54
N VAL A 71 -8.33 5.45 -4.64
CA VAL A 71 -9.07 4.69 -3.63
C VAL A 71 -8.54 3.27 -3.53
N LEU A 72 -8.33 2.59 -4.66
CA LEU A 72 -7.79 1.22 -4.70
C LEU A 72 -6.37 1.16 -4.13
N MET A 73 -5.50 2.10 -4.52
CA MET A 73 -4.13 2.19 -4.00
C MET A 73 -4.11 2.49 -2.50
N SER A 74 -4.95 3.41 -2.02
CA SER A 74 -5.05 3.76 -0.60
C SER A 74 -5.53 2.59 0.26
N LEU A 75 -6.56 1.87 -0.22
CA LEU A 75 -7.08 0.68 0.45
C LEU A 75 -6.04 -0.45 0.50
N GLY A 76 -5.40 -0.73 -0.64
CA GLY A 76 -4.37 -1.75 -0.74
C GLY A 76 -3.14 -1.46 0.13
N ALA A 77 -2.59 -0.24 0.03
CA ALA A 77 -1.44 0.18 0.83
C ALA A 77 -1.75 0.18 2.33
N GLY A 78 -2.96 0.58 2.72
CA GLY A 78 -3.41 0.51 4.12
C GLY A 78 -3.37 -0.91 4.67
N GLY A 79 -3.90 -1.87 3.92
CA GLY A 79 -3.92 -3.28 4.31
C GLY A 79 -2.55 -3.95 4.39
N ILE A 80 -1.68 -3.66 3.42
CA ILE A 80 -0.29 -4.16 3.44
C ILE A 80 0.42 -3.63 4.68
N ARG A 81 0.39 -2.30 4.90
CA ARG A 81 1.14 -1.66 6.00
C ARG A 81 0.66 -2.11 7.37
N SER A 82 -0.64 -2.36 7.57
CA SER A 82 -1.16 -2.83 8.86
C SER A 82 -0.69 -4.22 9.24
N SER A 83 -0.42 -5.09 8.26
CA SER A 83 -0.20 -6.52 8.52
C SER A 83 1.23 -6.99 8.24
N THR A 84 2.02 -6.26 7.43
CA THR A 84 3.37 -6.70 6.98
C THR A 84 4.35 -6.86 8.14
N VAL A 85 4.39 -5.90 9.07
CA VAL A 85 5.34 -5.94 10.20
C VAL A 85 5.00 -7.06 11.16
N ALA A 86 3.70 -7.22 11.46
CA ALA A 86 3.20 -8.26 12.33
C ALA A 86 3.44 -9.66 11.72
N PHE A 87 3.17 -9.83 10.42
CA PHE A 87 3.48 -11.05 9.69
C PHE A 87 4.99 -11.36 9.68
N GLY A 88 5.83 -10.36 9.43
CA GLY A 88 7.29 -10.53 9.45
C GLY A 88 7.83 -10.95 10.82
N ALA A 89 7.28 -10.38 11.90
CA ALA A 89 7.61 -10.79 13.26
C ALA A 89 7.21 -12.25 13.54
N ASP A 90 6.03 -12.69 13.09
CA ASP A 90 5.56 -14.07 13.26
C ASP A 90 6.47 -15.10 12.54
N GLN A 91 7.15 -14.72 11.46
CA GLN A 91 8.10 -15.60 10.76
C GLN A 91 9.44 -15.74 11.49
N LEU A 92 9.83 -14.73 12.27
CA LEU A 92 11.14 -14.68 12.95
C LEU A 92 11.08 -15.21 14.39
N VAL A 93 9.89 -15.21 14.99
CA VAL A 93 9.66 -15.64 16.37
C VAL A 93 8.78 -16.89 16.38
N HIS A 94 9.38 -18.01 16.72
CA HIS A 94 8.65 -19.21 17.09
C HIS A 94 8.79 -19.42 18.60
N VAL A 95 7.73 -19.11 19.34
CA VAL A 95 7.68 -19.33 20.79
C VAL A 95 7.46 -20.82 21.03
N GLY A 96 8.53 -21.53 21.42
CA GLY A 96 8.44 -22.92 21.88
C GLY A 96 7.98 -22.99 23.34
N GLU A 97 7.90 -24.21 23.90
CA GLU A 97 7.52 -24.43 25.31
C GLU A 97 8.42 -23.68 26.31
N GLU A 98 9.67 -23.36 25.92
CA GLU A 98 10.65 -22.66 26.75
C GLU A 98 10.53 -21.11 26.68
N GLY A 99 9.55 -20.59 25.93
CA GLY A 99 9.36 -19.15 25.74
C GLY A 99 10.29 -18.55 24.66
N MET A 100 10.34 -17.21 24.60
CA MET A 100 11.21 -16.50 23.64
C MET A 100 12.66 -16.51 24.14
N THR A 101 13.57 -16.99 23.31
CA THR A 101 15.00 -17.00 23.64
C THR A 101 15.64 -15.62 23.43
N PRO A 102 16.73 -15.26 24.16
CA PRO A 102 17.44 -13.99 23.99
C PRO A 102 17.96 -13.75 22.56
N SER A 103 18.28 -14.82 21.82
CA SER A 103 18.73 -14.72 20.42
C SER A 103 17.59 -14.32 19.48
N GLN A 104 16.37 -14.85 19.67
CA GLN A 104 15.19 -14.46 18.91
C GLN A 104 14.83 -12.99 19.13
N GLY A 105 14.93 -12.49 20.37
CA GLY A 105 14.73 -11.07 20.67
C GLY A 105 15.68 -10.16 19.88
N ARG A 106 16.96 -10.52 19.81
CA ARG A 106 17.97 -9.74 19.05
C ARG A 106 17.73 -9.75 17.54
N VAL A 107 17.28 -10.88 16.98
CA VAL A 107 16.89 -10.98 15.56
C VAL A 107 15.69 -10.08 15.28
N LEU A 108 14.70 -10.07 16.17
CA LEU A 108 13.52 -9.24 16.02
C LEU A 108 13.85 -7.73 16.10
N GLU A 109 14.70 -7.32 17.03
CA GLU A 109 15.21 -5.94 17.10
C GLU A 109 15.93 -5.53 15.81
N SER A 110 16.80 -6.40 15.29
CA SER A 110 17.51 -6.15 14.03
C SER A 110 16.55 -6.02 12.84
N PHE A 111 15.50 -6.85 12.79
CA PHE A 111 14.43 -6.75 11.79
C PHE A 111 13.71 -5.40 11.85
N PHE A 112 13.26 -4.97 13.03
CA PHE A 112 12.60 -3.67 13.17
C PHE A 112 13.53 -2.52 12.79
N ASN A 113 14.80 -2.56 13.21
CA ASN A 113 15.79 -1.55 12.86
C ASN A 113 15.97 -1.43 11.34
N TRP A 114 16.13 -2.56 10.65
CA TRP A 114 16.30 -2.57 9.19
C TRP A 114 15.03 -2.15 8.46
N TYR A 115 13.86 -2.55 8.95
CA TYR A 115 12.56 -2.16 8.41
C TYR A 115 12.36 -0.65 8.47
N TYR A 116 12.57 -0.03 9.64
CA TYR A 116 12.41 1.42 9.81
C TYR A 116 13.48 2.22 9.08
N PHE A 117 14.72 1.72 9.03
CA PHE A 117 15.77 2.32 8.21
C PHE A 117 15.38 2.35 6.74
N SER A 118 14.95 1.21 6.18
CA SER A 118 14.52 1.08 4.79
C SER A 118 13.31 1.97 4.49
N TYR A 119 12.31 1.99 5.38
CA TYR A 119 11.12 2.82 5.24
C TYR A 119 11.44 4.32 5.25
N THR A 120 12.30 4.75 6.18
CA THR A 120 12.72 6.15 6.28
C THR A 120 13.55 6.56 5.06
N PHE A 121 14.47 5.71 4.63
CA PHE A 121 15.27 5.93 3.43
C PHE A 121 14.37 6.09 2.19
N ALA A 122 13.41 5.18 1.98
CA ALA A 122 12.48 5.23 0.86
C ALA A 122 11.47 6.41 0.92
N SER A 123 11.31 7.03 2.09
CA SER A 123 10.46 8.24 2.23
C SER A 123 11.24 9.53 1.98
N LEU A 124 12.57 9.49 2.07
CA LEU A 124 13.46 10.63 1.87
C LEU A 124 13.90 10.80 0.41
N PHE A 125 14.01 9.71 -0.34
CA PHE A 125 14.42 9.66 -1.74
C PHE A 125 13.24 9.25 -2.64
#